data_AF-A0A520HRQ9-F1
#
_entry.id   AF-A0A520HRQ9-F1
#
_cell.length_a   1.000
_cell.length_b   1.000
_cell.length_c   1.000
_cell.angle_alpha   90.00
_cell.angle_beta   90.00
_cell.angle_gamma   90.00
#
_symmetry.space_group_name_H-M   'P 1'
#
loop_
_entity.id
_entity.type
_entity.pdbx_description
1 polymer ?
#
loop_
_entity_poly.entity_id
_entity_poly.type
_entity_poly.pdbx_seq_one_letter_code
_entity_poly.pdbx_strand_id
1 'polypeptide(L)'
;IPAMWWHHVEALAPFNVLVNYWWRDAPRWLGQAQDALNHAMLAIRDLPDDEKVHWREMFDHYVFDNGAEVTAHIPEPARGVLAPLTPDTAGKLRAFLLRALSR
;
A
#
# COMPACT_ATOMS: atom_id res chain seq x y z
N ILE A 1 3.32 8.27 18.54
CA ILE A 1 2.21 7.29 18.61
C ILE A 1 2.32 6.44 17.34
N PRO A 2 2.39 5.10 17.43
CA PRO A 2 2.49 4.26 16.25
C PRO A 2 1.27 4.44 15.33
N ALA A 3 1.45 4.20 14.03
CA ALA A 3 0.33 4.21 13.09
C ALA A 3 -0.75 3.21 13.55
N MET A 4 -2.02 3.54 13.31
CA MET A 4 -3.21 2.74 13.66
C MET A 4 -3.52 2.62 15.17
N TRP A 5 -2.75 3.23 16.06
CA TRP A 5 -3.02 3.14 17.50
C TRP A 5 -4.14 4.09 17.95
N TRP A 6 -5.12 3.51 18.65
CA TRP A 6 -6.07 4.28 19.45
C TRP A 6 -5.32 5.06 20.52
N HIS A 7 -5.69 6.32 20.70
CA HIS A 7 -5.12 7.15 21.75
C HIS A 7 -6.18 8.11 22.30
N HIS A 8 -6.13 8.31 23.60
CA HIS A 8 -6.96 9.25 24.33
C HIS A 8 -6.03 10.20 25.08
N VAL A 9 -6.34 11.49 25.08
CA VAL A 9 -5.51 12.53 25.69
C VAL A 9 -6.40 13.42 26.55
N GLU A 10 -6.03 13.61 27.81
CA GLU A 10 -6.66 14.56 28.73
C GLU A 10 -5.69 15.69 29.08
N ALA A 11 -6.22 16.90 29.19
CA ALA A 11 -5.47 18.13 29.44
C ALA A 11 -6.19 18.95 30.52
N LEU A 12 -6.08 18.51 31.77
CA LEU A 12 -6.98 18.91 32.88
C LEU A 12 -6.69 20.30 33.47
N ALA A 13 -5.65 20.99 33.01
CA ALA A 13 -5.31 22.33 33.49
C ALA A 13 -6.06 23.44 32.71
N PRO A 14 -6.19 24.66 33.26
CA PRO A 14 -6.75 25.81 32.55
C PRO A 14 -5.96 26.22 31.29
N PHE A 15 -4.70 25.79 31.17
CA PHE A 15 -3.86 26.06 30.01
C PHE A 15 -2.98 24.86 29.70
N ASN A 16 -3.04 24.37 28.45
CA ASN A 16 -2.22 23.26 27.95
C ASN A 16 -1.81 23.54 26.49
N VAL A 17 -0.62 23.11 26.10
CA VAL A 17 -0.13 23.18 24.72
C VAL A 17 0.42 21.82 24.30
N LEU A 18 -0.01 21.33 23.14
CA LEU A 18 0.52 20.11 22.51
C LEU A 18 1.04 20.45 21.11
N VAL A 19 2.24 19.96 20.80
CA VAL A 19 2.81 20.00 19.44
C VAL A 19 3.22 18.58 19.08
N ASN A 20 2.79 18.10 17.91
CA ASN A 20 3.16 16.78 17.40
C ASN A 20 3.70 16.86 15.98
N TYR A 21 4.61 15.95 15.67
CA TYR A 21 5.11 15.71 14.32
C TYR A 21 4.80 14.26 13.93
N TRP A 22 4.36 14.08 12.69
CA TRP A 22 4.09 12.77 12.12
C TRP A 22 4.82 12.66 10.80
N TRP A 23 5.47 11.53 10.57
CA TRP A 23 6.17 11.23 9.35
C TRP A 23 6.09 9.72 9.08
N ARG A 24 6.50 9.32 7.88
CA ARG A 24 6.65 7.91 7.49
C ARG A 24 8.11 7.66 7.17
N ASP A 25 8.63 6.52 7.60
CA ASP A 25 9.99 6.09 7.23
C ASP A 25 10.03 5.45 5.83
N ALA A 26 8.86 5.12 5.28
CA ALA A 26 8.72 4.59 3.93
C ALA A 26 9.07 5.65 2.87
N PRO A 27 9.67 5.25 1.72
CA PRO A 27 9.98 6.18 0.65
C PRO A 27 8.76 6.97 0.18
N ARG A 28 8.93 8.29 -0.01
CA ARG A 28 7.85 9.23 -0.35
C ARG A 28 7.05 8.91 -1.61
N TRP A 29 7.59 8.07 -2.50
CA TRP A 29 6.94 7.70 -3.75
C TRP A 29 5.95 6.54 -3.60
N LEU A 30 6.00 5.80 -2.47
CA LEU A 30 5.01 4.77 -2.16
C LEU A 30 3.64 5.38 -1.85
N GLY A 31 2.58 4.65 -2.17
CA GLY A 31 1.20 5.03 -1.83
C GLY A 31 0.89 4.93 -0.33
N GLN A 32 -0.35 5.26 0.04
CA GLN A 32 -0.87 4.94 1.38
C GLN A 32 -1.46 3.52 1.36
N ALA A 33 -1.21 2.73 2.40
CA ALA A 33 -1.77 1.38 2.49
C ALA A 33 -3.31 1.39 2.50
N GLN A 34 -3.92 2.45 3.04
CA GLN A 34 -5.37 2.62 3.05
C GLN A 34 -5.95 2.79 1.64
N ASP A 35 -5.23 3.41 0.70
CA ASP A 35 -5.69 3.54 -0.69
C ASP A 35 -5.77 2.15 -1.35
N ALA A 36 -4.76 1.31 -1.11
CA ALA A 36 -4.75 -0.07 -1.60
C ALA A 36 -5.88 -0.90 -0.99
N LEU A 37 -6.12 -0.78 0.32
CA LEU A 37 -7.23 -1.45 1.00
C LEU A 37 -8.60 -1.01 0.44
N ASN A 38 -8.79 0.29 0.25
CA ASN A 38 -10.04 0.82 -0.30
C ASN A 38 -10.28 0.32 -1.73
N HIS A 39 -9.24 0.28 -2.56
CA HIS A 39 -9.37 -0.25 -3.92
C HIS A 39 -9.63 -1.76 -3.94
N ALA A 40 -8.99 -2.53 -3.04
CA ALA A 40 -9.29 -3.95 -2.87
C ALA A 40 -10.73 -4.19 -2.38
N MET A 41 -11.24 -3.35 -1.48
CA MET A 41 -12.64 -3.44 -1.06
C MET A 41 -13.60 -3.17 -2.21
N LEU A 42 -13.29 -2.19 -3.06
CA LEU A 42 -14.08 -1.88 -4.25
C LEU A 42 -14.08 -3.03 -5.27
N ALA A 43 -12.94 -3.68 -5.48
CA ALA A 43 -12.76 -4.63 -6.57
C ALA A 43 -12.95 -6.11 -6.19
N ILE A 44 -12.74 -6.48 -4.91
CA ILE A 44 -12.58 -7.89 -4.50
C ILE A 44 -13.57 -8.30 -3.40
N ARG A 45 -13.92 -7.41 -2.46
CA ARG A 45 -14.64 -7.80 -1.22
C ARG A 45 -15.93 -8.58 -1.48
N ASP A 46 -16.67 -8.15 -2.49
CA ASP A 46 -18.02 -8.64 -2.77
C ASP A 46 -18.05 -9.65 -3.95
N LEU A 47 -16.88 -10.16 -4.38
CA LEU A 47 -16.77 -11.27 -5.34
C LEU A 47 -17.20 -12.61 -4.72
N PRO A 48 -17.55 -13.62 -5.55
CA PRO A 48 -17.73 -15.00 -5.12
C PRO A 48 -16.54 -15.53 -4.32
N ASP A 49 -16.80 -16.48 -3.41
CA ASP A 49 -15.78 -16.98 -2.47
C ASP A 49 -14.60 -17.65 -3.18
N ASP A 50 -14.86 -18.39 -4.25
CA ASP A 50 -13.84 -19.02 -5.09
C ASP A 50 -12.94 -17.99 -5.78
N GLU A 51 -13.52 -16.92 -6.33
CA GLU A 51 -12.75 -15.83 -6.94
C GLU A 51 -11.88 -15.08 -5.91
N LYS A 52 -12.38 -14.85 -4.70
CA LYS A 52 -11.62 -14.18 -3.64
C LYS A 52 -10.39 -14.99 -3.21
N VAL A 53 -10.47 -16.32 -3.22
CA VAL A 53 -9.31 -17.18 -2.92
C VAL A 53 -8.21 -16.96 -3.95
N HIS A 54 -8.55 -16.92 -5.24
CA HIS A 54 -7.56 -16.67 -6.28
C HIS A 54 -6.88 -15.30 -6.13
N TRP A 55 -7.64 -14.26 -5.83
CA TRP A 55 -7.05 -12.93 -5.60
C TRP A 55 -6.23 -12.85 -4.32
N ARG A 56 -6.61 -13.57 -3.25
CA ARG A 56 -5.78 -13.65 -2.04
C ARG A 56 -4.40 -14.22 -2.36
N GLU A 57 -4.33 -15.36 -3.04
CA GLU A 57 -3.07 -16.00 -3.45
C GLU A 57 -2.19 -15.04 -4.29
N MET A 58 -2.82 -14.26 -5.17
CA MET A 58 -2.11 -13.24 -5.96
C MET A 58 -1.54 -12.12 -5.08
N PHE A 59 -2.29 -11.66 -4.08
CA PHE A 59 -1.79 -10.66 -3.12
C PHE A 59 -0.67 -11.23 -2.25
N ASP A 60 -0.83 -12.45 -1.76
CA ASP A 60 0.19 -13.14 -0.97
C ASP A 60 1.49 -13.23 -1.78
N HIS A 61 1.42 -13.71 -3.03
CA HIS A 61 2.59 -13.85 -3.90
C HIS A 61 3.27 -12.50 -4.23
N TYR A 62 2.52 -11.48 -4.65
CA TYR A 62 3.12 -10.24 -5.18
C TYR A 62 3.31 -9.12 -4.16
N VAL A 63 2.59 -9.14 -3.03
CA VAL A 63 2.58 -8.03 -2.06
C VAL A 63 3.17 -8.43 -0.72
N PHE A 64 2.81 -9.60 -0.17
CA PHE A 64 3.16 -9.97 1.20
C PHE A 64 4.40 -10.87 1.29
N ASP A 65 4.53 -11.87 0.42
CA ASP A 65 5.73 -12.72 0.35
C ASP A 65 6.85 -12.01 -0.43
N ASN A 66 6.53 -11.52 -1.63
CA ASN A 66 7.29 -10.62 -2.51
C ASN A 66 8.83 -10.75 -2.54
N GLY A 67 9.36 -11.96 -2.26
CA GLY A 67 10.77 -12.24 -2.15
C GLY A 67 11.47 -12.47 -3.48
N ALA A 68 12.72 -12.90 -3.42
CA ALA A 68 13.55 -13.08 -4.61
C ALA A 68 12.98 -14.15 -5.55
N GLU A 69 12.32 -15.17 -5.00
CA GLU A 69 11.68 -16.26 -5.72
C GLU A 69 10.57 -15.81 -6.68
N VAL A 70 9.81 -14.77 -6.33
CA VAL A 70 8.73 -14.21 -7.17
C VAL A 70 9.27 -13.72 -8.51
N THR A 71 10.51 -13.22 -8.54
CA THR A 71 11.14 -12.65 -9.74
C THR A 71 12.39 -13.38 -10.21
N ALA A 72 12.73 -14.52 -9.58
CA ALA A 72 13.97 -15.26 -9.86
C ALA A 72 14.05 -15.75 -11.31
N HIS A 73 12.91 -16.09 -11.91
CA HIS A 73 12.80 -16.53 -13.29
C HIS A 73 12.81 -15.38 -14.31
N ILE A 74 12.80 -14.11 -13.84
CA ILE A 74 12.74 -12.91 -14.67
C ILE A 74 14.09 -12.19 -14.64
N PRO A 75 14.73 -11.94 -15.80
CA PRO A 75 15.94 -11.12 -15.85
C PRO A 75 15.73 -9.76 -15.20
N GLU A 76 16.70 -9.28 -14.42
CA GLU A 76 16.59 -8.03 -13.66
C GLU A 76 16.10 -6.82 -14.50
N PRO A 77 16.61 -6.59 -15.73
CA PRO A 77 16.14 -5.46 -16.56
C PRO A 77 14.68 -5.57 -17.02
N ALA A 78 14.08 -6.76 -16.92
CA ALA A 78 12.73 -7.06 -17.39
C ALA A 78 11.67 -7.12 -16.27
N ARG A 79 12.06 -6.95 -15.00
CA ARG A 79 11.14 -7.09 -13.84
C ARG A 79 10.09 -5.99 -13.74
N GLY A 80 10.36 -4.80 -14.28
CA GLY A 80 9.41 -3.68 -14.28
C GLY A 80 8.95 -3.30 -12.87
N VAL A 81 7.63 -3.32 -12.63
CA VAL A 81 7.03 -3.00 -11.32
C VAL A 81 7.28 -4.06 -10.25
N LEU A 82 7.78 -5.23 -10.63
CA LEU A 82 8.16 -6.30 -9.71
C LEU A 82 9.59 -6.12 -9.15
N ALA A 83 10.36 -5.15 -9.67
CA ALA A 83 11.59 -4.70 -9.03
C ALA A 83 11.28 -3.69 -7.91
N PRO A 84 12.19 -3.46 -6.94
CA PRO A 84 12.02 -2.41 -5.94
C PRO A 84 11.63 -1.07 -6.57
N LEU A 85 10.48 -0.53 -6.16
CA LEU A 85 9.94 0.68 -6.77
C LEU A 85 10.87 1.87 -6.57
N THR A 86 11.16 2.53 -7.69
CA THR A 86 11.83 3.83 -7.78
C THR A 86 10.78 4.94 -7.92
N PRO A 87 11.14 6.23 -7.75
CA PRO A 87 10.23 7.33 -8.01
C PRO A 87 9.58 7.28 -9.42
N ASP A 88 10.34 6.90 -10.44
CA ASP A 88 9.87 6.82 -11.83
C ASP A 88 8.89 5.66 -12.02
N THR A 89 9.24 4.45 -11.58
CA THR A 89 8.38 3.26 -11.72
C THR A 89 7.10 3.38 -10.89
N ALA A 90 7.19 3.93 -9.69
CA ALA A 90 6.02 4.27 -8.87
C ALA A 90 5.12 5.32 -9.54
N GLY A 91 5.72 6.33 -10.19
CA GLY A 91 5.00 7.33 -10.98
C GLY A 91 4.24 6.71 -12.16
N LYS A 92 4.87 5.80 -12.90
CA LYS A 92 4.24 5.06 -14.01
C LYS A 92 3.06 4.21 -13.54
N LEU A 93 3.24 3.47 -12.44
CA LEU A 93 2.17 2.65 -11.84
C LEU A 93 1.00 3.52 -11.37
N ARG A 94 1.27 4.66 -10.72
CA ARG A 94 0.25 5.62 -10.32
C ARG A 94 -0.54 6.18 -11.51
N ALA A 95 0.15 6.54 -12.59
CA ALA A 95 -0.51 7.03 -13.80
C ALA A 95 -1.39 5.96 -14.46
N PHE A 96 -0.98 4.69 -14.41
CA PHE A 96 -1.81 3.57 -14.86
C PHE A 96 -3.09 3.45 -14.01
N LEU A 97 -2.98 3.45 -12.69
CA LEU A 97 -4.13 3.37 -11.78
C LEU A 97 -5.08 4.55 -11.95
N LEU A 98 -4.57 5.78 -12.05
CA LEU A 98 -5.40 6.97 -12.28
C LEU A 98 -6.21 6.85 -13.57
N ARG A 99 -5.61 6.39 -14.67
CA ARG A 99 -6.34 6.19 -15.93
C ARG A 99 -7.41 5.10 -15.82
N ALA A 100 -7.12 4.01 -15.11
CA ALA A 100 -8.07 2.92 -14.91
C ALA A 100 -9.28 3.34 -14.06
N LEU A 101 -9.04 4.18 -13.05
CA LEU A 101 -10.07 4.66 -12.12
C LEU A 101 -10.90 5.83 -12.65
N SER A 102 -10.37 6.61 -13.60
CA SER A 102 -11.08 7.73 -14.23
C SER A 102 -11.98 7.31 -15.40
N ARG A 103 -12.12 6.00 -15.65
CA ARG A 103 -12.99 5.45 -16.69
C ARG A 103 -14.32 5.01 -16.11
#